data_AF-A0A356TPX5-F1
#
_entry.id   AF-A0A356TPX5-F1
#
_cell.length_a   1.000
_cell.length_b   1.000
_cell.length_c   1.000
_cell.angle_alpha   90.00
_cell.angle_beta   90.00
_cell.angle_gamma   90.00
#
_symmetry.space_group_name_H-M   'P 1'
#
loop_
_entity.id
_entity.type
_entity.pdbx_description
1 polymer ?
#
loop_
_entity_poly.entity_id
_entity_poly.type
_entity_poly.pdbx_seq_one_letter_code
_entity_poly.pdbx_strand_id
1 'polypeptide(L)'
;ALPSALRAVSLLARPRQLETPPTERELEAWRAADGDPAFLAADVRLLHPELLVRLQQIGDAFPGQAIEIISGYRPQSPRTSRHHHGRALDLRVRDVPREHVRDLAVTFPETGVGWYPNSVFVHVDVRSEPAYWVDLSGPGEPARYVQGAQPPSPADAASDPDAVPDLEPSLDLIRRGLHIGLPEAAAEPSEPAEETLTDDELERLRSEMESALSGIRVDDFTAR
;
A
#
# COMPACT_ATOMS: atom_id res chain seq x y z
N ALA A 1 4.97 17.75 -10.22
CA ALA A 1 4.86 17.37 -8.81
C ALA A 1 4.45 15.89 -8.72
N LEU A 2 4.94 15.14 -7.74
CA LEU A 2 4.47 13.77 -7.46
C LEU A 2 2.96 13.81 -7.16
N PRO A 3 2.15 12.83 -7.61
CA PRO A 3 0.75 12.76 -7.22
C PRO A 3 0.62 12.78 -5.69
N SER A 4 -0.25 13.63 -5.14
CA SER A 4 -0.44 13.80 -3.70
C SER A 4 -0.69 12.46 -3.00
N ALA A 5 -1.48 11.58 -3.63
CA ALA A 5 -1.74 10.22 -3.16
C ALA A 5 -0.46 9.37 -3.02
N LEU A 6 0.43 9.40 -4.02
CA LEU A 6 1.67 8.60 -3.98
C LEU A 6 2.56 9.06 -2.84
N ARG A 7 2.66 10.38 -2.65
CA ARG A 7 3.41 10.99 -1.57
C ARG A 7 2.85 10.58 -0.22
N ALA A 8 1.54 10.76 -0.02
CA ALA A 8 0.84 10.43 1.22
C ALA A 8 0.99 8.95 1.58
N VAL A 9 0.70 8.03 0.64
CA VAL A 9 0.86 6.59 0.90
C VAL A 9 2.31 6.23 1.19
N SER A 10 3.30 6.88 0.55
CA SER A 10 4.71 6.65 0.85
C SER A 10 5.11 7.10 2.26
N LEU A 11 4.51 8.19 2.77
CA LEU A 11 4.69 8.65 4.15
C LEU A 11 4.02 7.72 5.16
N LEU A 12 2.80 7.24 4.87
CA LEU A 12 2.09 6.27 5.72
C LEU A 12 2.81 4.91 5.73
N ALA A 13 3.42 4.53 4.62
CA ALA A 13 4.13 3.26 4.43
C ALA A 13 5.64 3.36 4.74
N ARG A 14 6.06 4.38 5.49
CA ARG A 14 7.43 4.59 5.93
C ARG A 14 7.96 3.39 6.76
N PRO A 15 9.29 3.25 6.93
CA PRO A 15 9.85 2.21 7.78
C PRO A 15 9.27 2.29 9.19
N ARG A 16 8.92 1.14 9.78
CA ARG A 16 8.33 1.08 11.12
C ARG A 16 9.21 1.67 12.22
N GLN A 17 10.52 1.70 12.01
CA GLN A 17 11.47 2.31 12.94
C GLN A 17 11.40 3.84 12.94
N LEU A 18 10.83 4.43 11.89
CA LEU A 18 10.58 5.86 11.76
C LEU A 18 9.15 6.14 12.25
N GLU A 19 8.98 6.16 13.57
CA GLU A 19 7.67 6.33 14.21
C GLU A 19 7.03 7.67 13.81
N THR A 20 7.82 8.73 13.79
CA THR A 20 7.37 10.06 13.38
C THR A 20 7.68 10.29 11.91
N PRO A 21 6.69 10.68 11.08
CA PRO A 21 6.94 10.98 9.68
C PRO A 21 7.78 12.27 9.55
N PRO A 22 8.58 12.41 8.46
CA PRO A 22 9.38 13.60 8.22
C PRO A 22 8.49 14.83 8.05
N THR A 23 8.95 15.96 8.58
CA THR A 23 8.32 17.28 8.45
C THR A 23 8.23 17.73 7.00
N GLU A 24 7.28 18.62 6.68
CA GLU A 24 7.24 19.27 5.36
C GLU A 24 8.56 19.98 5.04
N ARG A 25 9.22 20.55 6.06
CA ARG A 25 10.53 21.18 5.92
C ARG A 25 11.63 20.18 5.58
N GLU A 26 11.67 19.01 6.20
CA GLU A 26 12.64 17.96 5.88
C GLU A 26 12.42 17.40 4.47
N LEU A 27 11.15 17.28 4.06
CA LEU A 27 10.78 16.91 2.70
C LEU A 27 11.26 17.96 1.69
N GLU A 28 11.10 19.25 2.00
CA GLU A 28 11.55 20.33 1.14
C GLU A 28 13.07 20.48 1.12
N ALA A 29 13.72 20.36 2.27
CA ALA A 29 15.18 20.37 2.38
C ALA A 29 15.81 19.22 1.59
N TRP A 30 15.20 18.02 1.60
CA TRP A 30 15.64 16.89 0.78
C TRP A 30 15.57 17.21 -0.72
N ARG A 31 14.49 17.83 -1.19
CA ARG A 31 14.33 18.25 -2.59
C ARG A 31 15.32 19.34 -2.98
N ALA A 32 15.45 20.36 -2.14
CA ALA A 32 16.35 21.50 -2.38
C ALA A 32 17.83 21.09 -2.40
N ALA A 33 18.19 20.00 -1.71
CA ALA A 33 19.53 19.43 -1.70
C ALA A 33 19.80 18.45 -2.86
N ASP A 34 18.96 18.42 -3.90
CA ASP A 34 19.01 17.44 -5.00
C ASP A 34 19.07 15.98 -4.49
N GLY A 35 18.30 15.68 -3.44
CA GLY A 35 18.17 14.33 -2.89
C GLY A 35 17.71 13.30 -3.93
N ASP A 36 18.01 12.03 -3.68
CA ASP A 36 17.62 10.94 -4.59
C ASP A 36 16.11 10.99 -4.85
N PRO A 37 15.64 11.12 -6.11
CA PRO A 37 14.23 11.22 -6.45
C PRO A 37 13.44 9.95 -6.13
N ALA A 38 14.11 8.82 -5.86
CA ALA A 38 13.48 7.61 -5.33
C ALA A 38 13.03 7.75 -3.87
N PHE A 39 13.36 8.85 -3.20
CA PHE A 39 13.08 9.12 -1.80
C PHE A 39 12.40 10.48 -1.60
N LEU A 40 11.50 10.53 -0.63
CA LEU A 40 10.83 11.76 -0.17
C LEU A 40 11.63 12.47 0.92
N ALA A 41 12.33 11.70 1.74
CA ALA A 41 13.30 12.11 2.74
C ALA A 41 14.34 10.99 2.86
N ALA A 42 15.44 11.22 3.61
CA ALA A 42 16.53 10.26 3.75
C ALA A 42 16.09 8.81 4.00
N ASP A 43 15.05 8.60 4.83
CA ASP A 43 14.56 7.28 5.22
C ASP A 43 13.16 6.93 4.68
N VAL A 44 12.55 7.81 3.88
CA VAL A 44 11.21 7.59 3.31
C VAL A 44 11.32 7.39 1.81
N ARG A 45 11.27 6.13 1.37
CA ARG A 45 11.30 5.80 -0.05
C ARG A 45 9.94 6.08 -0.70
N LEU A 46 9.97 6.62 -1.91
CA LEU A 46 8.80 6.70 -2.76
C LEU A 46 8.36 5.29 -3.16
N LEU A 47 7.09 4.97 -2.93
CA LEU A 47 6.52 3.70 -3.36
C LEU A 47 6.38 3.62 -4.87
N HIS A 48 6.30 2.40 -5.38
CA HIS A 48 5.99 2.17 -6.77
C HIS A 48 4.56 2.63 -7.10
N PRO A 49 4.32 3.42 -8.17
CA PRO A 49 2.99 3.95 -8.50
C PRO A 49 1.91 2.88 -8.64
N GLU A 50 2.24 1.71 -9.21
CA GLU A 50 1.29 0.60 -9.34
C GLU A 50 0.74 0.07 -8.00
N LEU A 51 1.38 0.35 -6.87
CA LEU A 51 0.80 0.02 -5.56
C LEU A 51 -0.47 0.84 -5.29
N LEU A 52 -0.56 2.08 -5.78
CA LEU A 52 -1.79 2.88 -5.70
C LEU A 52 -2.92 2.22 -6.48
N VAL A 53 -2.61 1.62 -7.64
CA VAL A 53 -3.60 0.90 -8.45
C VAL A 53 -4.16 -0.28 -7.64
N ARG A 54 -3.31 -1.06 -6.97
CA ARG A 54 -3.77 -2.19 -6.13
C ARG A 54 -4.59 -1.70 -4.95
N LEU A 55 -4.17 -0.62 -4.29
CA LEU A 55 -4.93 0.00 -3.21
C LEU A 55 -6.30 0.49 -3.68
N GLN A 56 -6.37 1.12 -4.85
CA GLN A 56 -7.64 1.54 -5.47
C GLN A 56 -8.54 0.34 -5.73
N GLN A 57 -8.03 -0.70 -6.38
CA GLN A 57 -8.80 -1.91 -6.69
C GLN A 57 -9.34 -2.59 -5.43
N ILE A 58 -8.53 -2.64 -4.36
CA ILE A 58 -8.95 -3.19 -3.07
C ILE A 58 -10.06 -2.34 -2.45
N GLY A 59 -9.90 -1.01 -2.41
CA GLY A 59 -10.91 -0.17 -1.78
C GLY A 59 -12.19 -0.02 -2.60
N ASP A 60 -12.13 -0.15 -3.92
CA ASP A 60 -13.32 -0.23 -4.80
C ASP A 60 -14.14 -1.50 -4.52
N ALA A 61 -13.46 -2.61 -4.20
CA ALA A 61 -14.11 -3.88 -3.86
C ALA A 61 -14.71 -3.89 -2.44
N PHE A 62 -14.18 -3.06 -1.55
CA PHE A 62 -14.63 -2.96 -0.15
C PHE A 62 -15.00 -1.51 0.23
N PRO A 63 -16.03 -0.93 -0.43
CA PRO A 63 -16.34 0.48 -0.27
C PRO A 63 -16.71 0.81 1.17
N GLY A 64 -16.22 1.95 1.65
CA GLY A 64 -16.44 2.41 3.02
C GLY A 64 -15.59 1.71 4.07
N GLN A 65 -14.81 0.67 3.74
CA GLN A 65 -13.88 0.06 4.67
C GLN A 65 -12.50 0.72 4.60
N ALA A 66 -11.83 0.83 5.75
CA ALA A 66 -10.50 1.42 5.80
C ALA A 66 -9.43 0.37 5.50
N ILE A 67 -8.50 0.68 4.59
CA ILE A 67 -7.29 -0.10 4.37
C ILE A 67 -6.26 0.31 5.42
N GLU A 68 -5.81 -0.61 6.24
CA GLU A 68 -4.74 -0.37 7.20
C GLU A 68 -3.43 -0.87 6.61
N ILE A 69 -2.43 0.02 6.51
CA ILE A 69 -1.08 -0.35 6.08
C ILE A 69 -0.31 -0.82 7.32
N ILE A 70 0.00 -2.11 7.38
CA ILE A 70 0.83 -2.71 8.42
C ILE A 70 2.30 -2.42 8.11
N SER A 71 2.74 -2.56 6.87
CA SER A 71 4.14 -2.29 6.52
C SER A 71 4.31 -1.92 5.06
N GLY A 72 5.24 -0.99 4.78
CA GLY A 72 5.68 -0.66 3.43
C GLY A 72 7.18 -0.82 3.25
N TYR A 73 7.89 0.29 3.05
CA TYR A 73 9.33 0.27 2.80
C TYR A 73 10.12 -0.33 3.99
N ARG A 74 11.00 -1.30 3.72
CA ARG A 74 11.85 -1.94 4.73
C ARG A 74 13.33 -1.91 4.30
N PRO A 75 14.10 -0.87 4.67
CA PRO A 75 15.51 -0.75 4.27
C PRO A 75 16.38 -1.91 4.76
N GLN A 76 16.03 -2.51 5.91
CA GLN A 76 16.76 -3.61 6.53
C GLN A 76 16.44 -5.00 5.93
N SER A 77 15.40 -5.10 5.08
CA SER A 77 15.10 -6.36 4.40
C SER A 77 16.17 -6.69 3.34
N PRO A 78 16.35 -7.99 2.99
CA PRO A 78 17.27 -8.37 1.91
C PRO A 78 16.98 -7.59 0.63
N ARG A 79 18.02 -7.30 -0.15
CA ARG A 79 17.90 -6.60 -1.45
C ARG A 79 17.03 -7.32 -2.48
N THR A 80 16.72 -8.59 -2.26
CA THR A 80 15.78 -9.38 -3.07
C THR A 80 14.32 -9.14 -2.68
N SER A 81 14.05 -8.57 -1.50
CA SER A 81 12.70 -8.28 -1.01
C SER A 81 12.07 -7.10 -1.75
N ARG A 82 10.78 -7.21 -2.07
CA ARG A 82 10.03 -6.12 -2.69
C ARG A 82 9.79 -4.95 -1.74
N HIS A 83 9.72 -5.20 -0.43
CA HIS A 83 9.68 -4.12 0.58
C HIS A 83 10.96 -3.29 0.58
N HIS A 84 12.12 -3.88 0.27
CA HIS A 84 13.39 -3.14 0.17
C HIS A 84 13.38 -2.12 -0.99
N HIS A 85 12.48 -2.29 -1.97
CA HIS A 85 12.42 -1.41 -3.14
C HIS A 85 11.20 -0.50 -3.15
N GLY A 86 10.41 -0.45 -2.07
CA GLY A 86 9.15 0.31 -2.04
C GLY A 86 8.11 -0.28 -3.01
N ARG A 87 8.18 -1.59 -3.29
CA ARG A 87 7.33 -2.28 -4.26
C ARG A 87 6.33 -3.24 -3.62
N ALA A 88 6.22 -3.26 -2.29
CA ALA A 88 5.31 -4.11 -1.55
C ALA A 88 4.66 -3.40 -0.37
N LEU A 89 3.44 -3.83 -0.06
CA LEU A 89 2.67 -3.46 1.11
C LEU A 89 2.18 -4.73 1.81
N ASP A 90 2.27 -4.72 3.14
CA ASP A 90 1.51 -5.61 4.00
C ASP A 90 0.32 -4.81 4.51
N LEU A 91 -0.90 -5.25 4.18
CA LEU A 91 -2.12 -4.49 4.47
C LEU A 91 -3.25 -5.41 4.97
N ARG A 92 -4.28 -4.80 5.56
CA ARG A 92 -5.57 -5.43 5.81
C ARG A 92 -6.68 -4.42 5.53
N VAL A 93 -7.89 -4.91 5.34
CA VAL A 93 -9.08 -4.06 5.23
C VAL A 93 -9.89 -4.26 6.52
N ARG A 94 -10.23 -3.14 7.19
CA ARG A 94 -10.98 -3.16 8.46
C ARG A 94 -12.33 -3.84 8.23
N ASP A 95 -12.73 -4.66 9.20
CA ASP A 95 -13.99 -5.40 9.19
C ASP A 95 -14.19 -6.34 7.98
N VAL A 96 -13.11 -6.65 7.24
CA VAL A 96 -13.12 -7.58 6.11
C VAL A 96 -12.18 -8.76 6.42
N PRO A 97 -12.63 -10.03 6.26
CA PRO A 97 -11.77 -11.19 6.36
C PRO A 97 -10.55 -11.09 5.43
N ARG A 98 -9.36 -11.45 5.93
CA ARG A 98 -8.12 -11.32 5.15
C ARG A 98 -8.11 -12.24 3.93
N GLU A 99 -8.82 -13.35 4.02
CA GLU A 99 -9.07 -14.30 2.96
C GLU A 99 -9.71 -13.61 1.76
N HIS A 100 -10.70 -12.73 1.97
CA HIS A 100 -11.35 -12.00 0.88
C HIS A 100 -10.42 -10.99 0.21
N VAL A 101 -9.58 -10.32 1.01
CA VAL A 101 -8.56 -9.41 0.47
C VAL A 101 -7.51 -10.19 -0.34
N ARG A 102 -7.09 -11.36 0.14
CA ARG A 102 -6.20 -12.28 -0.59
C ARG A 102 -6.84 -12.74 -1.90
N ASP A 103 -8.08 -13.20 -1.85
CA ASP A 103 -8.80 -13.79 -2.99
C ASP A 103 -9.04 -12.77 -4.10
N LEU A 104 -9.28 -11.51 -3.72
CA LEU A 104 -9.27 -10.40 -4.66
C LEU A 104 -7.86 -10.12 -5.20
N ALA A 105 -6.85 -9.99 -4.34
CA ALA A 105 -5.52 -9.59 -4.76
C ALA A 105 -4.86 -10.59 -5.72
N VAL A 106 -5.18 -11.89 -5.62
CA VAL A 106 -4.66 -12.91 -6.54
C VAL A 106 -5.21 -12.78 -7.96
N THR A 107 -6.32 -12.06 -8.16
CA THR A 107 -6.86 -11.79 -9.51
C THR A 107 -6.16 -10.64 -10.21
N PHE A 108 -5.31 -9.88 -9.51
CA PHE A 108 -4.63 -8.73 -10.09
C PHE A 108 -3.49 -9.18 -11.01
N PRO A 109 -3.37 -8.60 -12.21
CA PRO A 109 -2.22 -8.86 -13.06
C PRO A 109 -0.94 -8.32 -12.39
N GLU A 110 0.22 -8.85 -12.76
CA GLU A 110 1.51 -8.26 -12.39
C GLU A 110 1.69 -8.06 -10.87
N THR A 111 1.05 -8.95 -10.09
CA THR A 111 0.94 -8.82 -8.63
C THR A 111 1.43 -10.07 -7.93
N GLY A 112 2.25 -9.87 -6.90
CA GLY A 112 2.61 -10.93 -5.97
C GLY A 112 1.71 -10.88 -4.76
N VAL A 113 1.21 -12.05 -4.35
CA VAL A 113 0.38 -12.20 -3.15
C VAL A 113 1.02 -13.21 -2.21
N GLY A 114 1.36 -12.74 -1.00
CA GLY A 114 1.84 -13.58 0.08
C GLY A 114 0.75 -13.78 1.12
N TRP A 115 0.39 -15.04 1.36
CA TRP A 115 -0.55 -15.42 2.42
C TRP A 115 0.20 -15.88 3.67
N TYR A 116 -0.07 -15.21 4.79
CA TYR A 116 0.55 -15.48 6.09
C TYR A 116 -0.56 -15.84 7.09
N PRO A 117 -0.93 -17.13 7.22
CA PRO A 117 -2.03 -17.55 8.10
C PRO A 117 -1.81 -17.13 9.55
N ASN A 118 -0.55 -17.13 10.00
CA ASN A 118 -0.12 -16.80 11.36
C ASN A 118 0.19 -15.31 11.55
N SER A 119 -0.30 -14.45 10.65
CA SER A 119 -0.15 -13.00 10.70
C SER A 119 -1.51 -12.30 10.60
N VAL A 120 -1.50 -10.97 10.60
CA VAL A 120 -2.70 -10.11 10.58
C VAL A 120 -2.89 -9.35 9.26
N PHE A 121 -2.06 -9.63 8.26
CA PHE A 121 -2.05 -8.91 6.98
C PHE A 121 -2.07 -9.87 5.79
N VAL A 122 -2.34 -9.31 4.61
CA VAL A 122 -2.06 -9.89 3.30
C VAL A 122 -0.91 -9.09 2.68
N HIS A 123 0.07 -9.78 2.10
CA HIS A 123 1.14 -9.15 1.36
C HIS A 123 0.73 -8.95 -0.09
N VAL A 124 0.93 -7.74 -0.61
CA VAL A 124 0.68 -7.38 -2.00
C VAL A 124 1.89 -6.62 -2.54
N ASP A 125 2.42 -7.03 -3.68
CA ASP A 125 3.55 -6.37 -4.32
C ASP A 125 3.44 -6.29 -5.84
N VAL A 126 4.25 -5.42 -6.43
CA VAL A 126 4.31 -5.20 -7.89
C VAL A 126 5.46 -5.99 -8.51
N ARG A 127 5.16 -6.77 -9.55
CA ARG A 127 6.07 -7.64 -10.32
C ARG A 127 5.72 -7.63 -11.81
N SER A 128 6.62 -8.15 -12.65
CA SER A 128 6.30 -8.46 -14.04
C SER A 128 5.40 -9.70 -14.19
N GLU A 129 5.55 -10.69 -13.32
CA GLU A 129 4.78 -11.95 -13.39
C GLU A 129 4.01 -12.17 -12.09
N PRO A 130 2.74 -12.62 -12.15
CA PRO A 130 2.01 -12.98 -10.94
C PRO A 130 2.74 -14.04 -10.14
N ALA A 131 2.65 -13.95 -8.82
CA ALA A 131 3.07 -15.08 -7.98
C ALA A 131 2.25 -15.16 -6.72
N TYR A 132 2.17 -16.38 -6.19
CA TYR A 132 1.50 -16.66 -4.94
C TYR A 132 2.40 -17.52 -4.06
N TRP A 133 2.44 -17.23 -2.77
CA TRP A 133 3.11 -18.09 -1.79
C TRP A 133 2.37 -18.08 -0.47
N VAL A 134 2.53 -19.17 0.29
CA VAL A 134 2.07 -19.25 1.67
C VAL A 134 3.29 -19.39 2.56
N ASP A 135 3.39 -18.51 3.55
CA ASP A 135 4.41 -18.59 4.59
C ASP A 135 3.74 -18.83 5.95
N LEU A 136 4.12 -19.93 6.58
CA LEU A 136 3.59 -20.35 7.88
C LEU A 136 4.41 -19.80 9.05
N SER A 137 5.39 -18.94 8.83
CA SER A 137 6.19 -18.32 9.89
C SER A 137 5.34 -17.38 10.76
N GLY A 138 5.63 -17.37 12.06
CA GLY A 138 5.14 -16.35 12.98
C GLY A 138 6.00 -15.08 12.95
N PRO A 139 5.56 -14.00 13.62
CA PRO A 139 6.35 -12.78 13.74
C PRO A 139 7.75 -13.04 14.33
N GLY A 140 8.80 -12.67 13.60
CA GLY A 140 10.20 -12.84 14.03
C GLY A 140 10.78 -14.24 13.78
N GLU A 141 9.99 -15.18 13.28
CA GLU A 141 10.46 -16.52 12.93
C GLU A 141 11.08 -16.55 11.53
N PRO A 142 11.98 -17.51 11.26
CA PRO A 142 12.44 -17.75 9.90
C PRO A 142 11.29 -18.20 8.98
N ALA A 143 11.33 -17.76 7.72
CA ALA A 143 10.31 -18.08 6.72
C ALA A 143 10.13 -19.60 6.54
N ARG A 144 8.87 -20.04 6.48
CA ARG A 144 8.48 -21.44 6.29
C ARG A 144 7.45 -21.53 5.17
N TYR A 145 7.97 -21.55 3.93
CA TYR A 145 7.15 -21.61 2.74
C TYR A 145 6.51 -22.97 2.51
N VAL A 146 5.22 -22.98 2.16
CA VAL A 146 4.53 -24.17 1.66
C VAL A 146 4.98 -24.43 0.23
N GLN A 147 5.60 -25.58 -0.03
CA GLN A 147 6.03 -25.96 -1.37
C GLN A 147 4.82 -26.19 -2.28
N GLY A 148 4.88 -25.64 -3.49
CA GLY A 148 3.83 -25.80 -4.49
C GLY A 148 2.52 -25.08 -4.16
N ALA A 149 2.53 -24.16 -3.20
CA ALA A 149 1.36 -23.36 -2.84
C ALA A 149 0.71 -22.74 -4.09
N GLN A 150 -0.60 -22.97 -4.24
CA GLN A 150 -1.40 -22.39 -5.30
C GLN A 150 -2.37 -21.36 -4.70
N PRO A 151 -2.73 -20.31 -5.44
CA PRO A 151 -3.81 -19.44 -5.02
C PRO A 151 -5.11 -20.25 -4.89
N PRO A 152 -6.05 -19.82 -4.04
CA PRO A 152 -7.35 -20.48 -3.91
C PRO A 152 -8.06 -20.50 -5.27
N SER A 153 -8.75 -21.61 -5.56
CA SER A 153 -9.51 -21.69 -6.80
C SER A 153 -10.80 -20.87 -6.68
N PRO A 154 -11.38 -20.43 -7.81
CA PRO A 154 -12.70 -19.78 -7.79
C PRO A 154 -13.79 -20.64 -7.14
N ALA A 155 -13.67 -21.97 -7.20
CA ALA A 155 -14.59 -22.89 -6.53
C ALA A 155 -14.41 -22.89 -5.00
N ASP A 156 -13.18 -22.72 -4.51
CA ASP A 156 -12.90 -22.60 -3.08
C ASP A 156 -13.47 -21.29 -2.53
N ALA A 157 -13.29 -20.18 -3.28
CA ALA A 157 -13.85 -18.88 -2.93
C ALA A 157 -15.38 -18.86 -2.95
N ALA A 158 -16.02 -19.50 -3.94
CA ALA A 158 -17.48 -19.57 -4.05
C ALA A 158 -18.15 -20.50 -3.01
N SER A 159 -17.37 -21.36 -2.36
CA SER A 159 -17.86 -22.26 -1.31
C SER A 159 -17.82 -21.62 0.07
N ASP A 160 -17.20 -20.44 0.21
CA ASP A 160 -17.18 -19.66 1.43
C ASP A 160 -18.58 -19.02 1.65
N PRO A 161 -19.30 -19.35 2.74
CA PRO A 161 -20.61 -18.75 3.03
C PRO A 161 -20.54 -17.23 3.24
N ASP A 162 -19.34 -16.69 3.49
CA ASP A 162 -19.08 -15.25 3.62
C ASP A 162 -18.46 -14.64 2.35
N ALA A 163 -18.41 -15.37 1.22
CA ALA A 163 -17.78 -14.91 -0.02
C ALA A 163 -18.29 -13.53 -0.47
N VAL A 164 -17.36 -12.73 -1.01
CA VAL A 164 -17.62 -11.36 -1.47
C VAL A 164 -18.75 -11.33 -2.51
N PRO A 165 -19.76 -10.46 -2.39
CA PRO A 165 -20.79 -10.32 -3.42
C PRO A 165 -20.18 -9.92 -4.76
N ASP A 166 -20.86 -10.36 -5.83
CA ASP A 166 -20.48 -10.28 -7.26
C ASP A 166 -19.60 -9.06 -7.63
N LEU A 167 -18.29 -9.32 -7.79
CA LEU A 167 -17.25 -8.33 -8.11
C LEU A 167 -17.13 -8.05 -9.63
N GLU A 168 -17.95 -8.69 -10.47
CA GLU A 168 -17.89 -8.56 -11.93
C GLU A 168 -17.92 -7.11 -12.46
N PRO A 169 -18.69 -6.16 -11.89
CA PRO A 169 -18.67 -4.77 -12.34
C PRO A 169 -17.30 -4.08 -12.14
N SER A 170 -16.61 -4.39 -11.05
CA SER A 170 -15.30 -3.80 -10.71
C SER A 170 -14.18 -4.47 -11.51
N LEU A 171 -14.27 -5.78 -11.74
CA LEU A 171 -13.34 -6.51 -12.61
C LEU A 171 -13.42 -6.06 -14.07
N ASP A 172 -14.61 -5.72 -14.57
CA ASP A 172 -14.79 -5.20 -15.93
C ASP A 172 -14.16 -3.79 -16.09
N LEU A 173 -14.24 -2.94 -15.06
CA LEU A 173 -13.56 -1.63 -15.06
C LEU A 173 -12.02 -1.79 -15.06
N ILE A 174 -11.51 -2.77 -14.31
CA ILE A 174 -10.09 -3.14 -14.28
C ILE A 174 -9.62 -3.68 -15.64
N ARG A 175 -10.40 -4.57 -16.27
CA ARG A 175 -10.14 -5.10 -17.63
C ARG A 175 -10.15 -3.99 -18.69
N ARG A 176 -10.88 -2.90 -18.45
CA ARG A 176 -11.01 -1.75 -19.37
C ARG A 176 -9.91 -0.69 -19.22
N GLY A 177 -8.95 -0.88 -18.31
CA GLY A 177 -7.69 -0.12 -18.29
C GLY A 177 -7.86 1.36 -17.97
N LEU A 178 -8.17 1.68 -16.70
CA LEU A 178 -8.21 3.07 -16.24
C LEU A 178 -6.79 3.69 -16.28
N HIS A 179 -6.54 4.53 -17.28
CA HIS A 179 -5.39 5.43 -17.33
C HIS A 179 -5.80 6.77 -16.72
N ILE A 180 -5.35 7.07 -15.51
CA ILE A 180 -5.59 8.38 -14.88
C ILE A 180 -4.67 9.41 -15.53
N GLY A 181 -5.24 10.29 -16.36
CA GLY A 181 -4.58 11.49 -16.88
C GLY A 181 -4.65 12.64 -15.87
N LEU A 182 -3.52 13.30 -15.63
CA LEU A 182 -3.33 14.34 -14.60
C LEU A 182 -3.18 15.74 -15.23
N PRO A 183 -3.84 16.79 -14.71
CA PRO A 183 -3.56 18.19 -15.05
C PRO A 183 -2.58 18.88 -14.08
N GLU A 184 -2.12 20.08 -14.46
CA GLU A 184 -0.92 20.77 -13.98
C GLU A 184 -1.17 21.96 -13.01
N ALA A 185 -0.36 21.96 -11.93
CA ALA A 185 0.27 23.02 -11.09
C ALA A 185 -0.37 24.38 -10.73
N ALA A 186 -0.10 24.81 -9.47
CA ALA A 186 0.35 26.13 -8.96
C ALA A 186 -0.13 26.31 -7.49
N ALA A 187 0.51 26.96 -6.49
CA ALA A 187 1.69 27.82 -6.33
C ALA A 187 2.13 27.88 -4.82
N GLU A 188 3.36 28.33 -4.55
CA GLU A 188 4.05 28.58 -3.25
C GLU A 188 3.39 29.67 -2.36
N PRO A 189 3.48 29.66 -1.00
CA PRO A 189 4.56 30.40 -0.28
C PRO A 189 4.92 30.04 1.21
N SER A 190 6.09 30.58 1.65
CA SER A 190 6.54 31.11 2.98
C SER A 190 6.76 30.22 4.24
N GLU A 191 7.96 30.35 4.85
CA GLU A 191 8.42 29.82 6.16
C GLU A 191 7.80 30.53 7.41
N PRO A 192 7.96 30.06 8.68
CA PRO A 192 8.60 28.81 9.22
C PRO A 192 7.79 28.03 10.32
N ALA A 193 8.15 26.76 10.58
CA ALA A 193 8.27 26.14 11.93
C ALA A 193 8.87 24.72 11.85
N GLU A 194 9.80 24.39 12.75
CA GLU A 194 10.34 23.04 12.94
C GLU A 194 9.37 22.20 13.78
N GLU A 195 8.33 21.64 13.16
CA GLU A 195 7.45 20.68 13.84
C GLU A 195 7.26 19.46 12.96
N THR A 196 7.46 18.28 13.55
CA THR A 196 7.02 16.95 13.06
C THR A 196 5.65 17.09 12.41
N LEU A 197 5.36 16.42 11.28
CA LEU A 197 4.03 16.51 10.67
C LEU A 197 3.00 16.29 11.78
N THR A 198 2.21 17.33 12.02
CA THR A 198 1.20 17.32 13.07
C THR A 198 0.13 16.29 12.75
N ASP A 199 -0.62 15.84 13.74
CA ASP A 199 -1.78 14.97 13.51
C ASP A 199 -2.74 15.57 12.47
N ASP A 200 -2.88 16.90 12.46
CA ASP A 200 -3.68 17.65 11.48
C ASP A 200 -3.10 17.58 10.06
N GLU A 201 -1.77 17.61 9.90
CA GLU A 201 -1.12 17.48 8.59
C GLU A 201 -1.12 16.03 8.07
N LEU A 202 -0.95 15.06 8.96
CA LEU A 202 -1.17 13.65 8.65
C LEU A 202 -2.62 13.40 8.22
N GLU A 203 -3.58 13.99 8.91
CA GLU A 203 -5.00 13.90 8.56
C GLU A 203 -5.30 14.62 7.24
N ARG A 204 -4.63 15.74 6.94
CA ARG A 204 -4.70 16.39 5.63
C ARG A 204 -4.15 15.48 4.53
N LEU A 205 -2.96 14.92 4.71
CA LEU A 205 -2.35 14.00 3.73
C LEU A 205 -3.21 12.76 3.52
N ARG A 206 -3.81 12.25 4.60
CA ARG A 206 -4.82 11.20 4.55
C ARG A 206 -5.99 11.66 3.70
N SER A 207 -6.65 12.77 4.03
CA SER A 207 -7.80 13.30 3.29
C SER A 207 -7.48 13.53 1.80
N GLU A 208 -6.31 14.08 1.47
CA GLU A 208 -5.85 14.26 0.08
C GLU A 208 -5.72 12.92 -0.66
N MET A 209 -5.17 11.91 0.02
CA MET A 209 -5.10 10.55 -0.52
C MET A 209 -6.49 9.91 -0.65
N GLU A 210 -7.38 10.03 0.35
CA GLU A 210 -8.74 9.49 0.28
C GLU A 210 -9.53 10.15 -0.86
N SER A 211 -9.36 11.45 -1.06
CA SER A 211 -9.92 12.20 -2.18
C SER A 211 -9.37 11.73 -3.53
N ALA A 212 -8.07 11.39 -3.60
CA ALA A 212 -7.44 10.90 -4.82
C ALA A 212 -7.79 9.43 -5.10
N LEU A 213 -8.10 8.65 -4.07
CA LEU A 213 -8.43 7.23 -4.15
C LEU A 213 -9.96 6.96 -4.19
N SER A 214 -10.76 7.83 -4.80
CA SER A 214 -12.22 7.67 -4.93
C SER A 214 -12.98 7.37 -3.61
N GLY A 215 -12.54 7.92 -2.48
CA GLY A 215 -13.22 7.75 -1.18
C GLY A 215 -12.78 6.54 -0.35
N ILE A 216 -11.63 5.95 -0.68
CA ILE A 216 -11.01 4.87 0.10
C ILE A 216 -10.32 5.48 1.32
N ARG A 217 -10.61 4.95 2.51
CA ARG A 217 -9.92 5.33 3.74
C ARG A 217 -8.63 4.54 3.90
N VAL A 218 -7.49 5.18 4.19
CA VAL A 218 -6.24 4.46 4.50
C VAL A 218 -5.69 4.95 5.85
N ASP A 219 -5.27 4.00 6.68
CA ASP A 219 -4.74 4.23 8.01
C ASP A 219 -3.30 3.74 8.13
N ASP A 220 -2.48 4.50 8.85
CA ASP A 220 -1.16 4.07 9.30
C ASP A 220 -1.27 3.32 10.64
N PHE A 221 -0.84 2.06 10.65
CA PHE A 221 -0.84 1.23 11.85
C PHE A 221 0.30 1.57 12.82
N THR A 222 1.33 2.30 12.37
CA THR A 222 2.51 2.64 13.20
C THR A 222 2.29 3.83 14.13
N ALA A 223 1.24 4.63 13.90
CA ALA A 223 0.90 5.81 14.69
C ALA A 223 0.02 5.53 15.94
N ARG A 224 0.05 4.30 16.48
CA ARG A 224 -0.74 3.90 17.67
C ARG A 224 0.13 3.39 18.80
#